data_AF-F6AER2-F1
#
_entry.id   AF-F6AER2-F1
#
_cell.length_a   1.000
_cell.length_b   1.000
_cell.length_c   1.000
_cell.angle_alpha   90.00
_cell.angle_beta   90.00
_cell.angle_gamma   90.00
#
_symmetry.space_group_name_H-M   'P 1'
#
loop_
_entity.id
_entity.type
_entity.pdbx_description
1 polymer ?
#
loop_
_entity_poly.entity_id
_entity_poly.type
_entity_poly.pdbx_seq_one_letter_code
_entity_poly.pdbx_strand_id
1 'polypeptide(L)' 'MNETDVQLERLEKPDGVRWCVRLGKRTLMFDDEGAARAVAAQLHMRLNGERLSLVPDAGKEPGS' A
#
# COMPACT_ATOMS: atom_id res chain seq x y z
N MET A 1 6.57 18.22 2.62
CA MET A 1 6.05 16.92 2.15
C MET A 1 5.92 16.04 3.38
N ASN A 2 4.71 15.64 3.75
CA ASN A 2 4.50 14.74 4.88
C ASN A 2 5.18 13.40 4.57
N GLU A 3 5.94 12.85 5.52
CA GLU A 3 6.71 11.60 5.35
C GLU A 3 5.82 10.36 5.12
N THR A 4 4.51 10.52 5.24
CA THR A 4 3.46 9.49 5.13
C THR A 4 2.61 9.62 3.87
N ASP A 5 2.90 10.58 2.99
CA ASP A 5 2.15 10.75 1.74
C ASP A 5 2.57 9.70 0.71
N VAL A 6 1.63 8.85 0.32
CA VAL A 6 1.84 7.81 -0.70
C VAL A 6 1.32 8.34 -2.03
N GLN A 7 2.20 8.40 -3.01
CA GLN A 7 1.90 8.92 -4.34
C GLN A 7 2.08 7.81 -5.38
N LEU A 8 1.09 7.63 -6.25
CA LEU A 8 1.17 6.73 -7.39
C LEU A 8 1.32 7.56 -8.67
N GLU A 9 2.45 7.40 -9.35
CA GLU A 9 2.76 8.09 -10.59
C GLU A 9 2.88 7.09 -11.74
N ARG A 10 2.24 7.39 -12.88
CA ARG A 10 2.46 6.67 -14.14
C ARG A 10 3.60 7.33 -14.89
N LEU A 11 4.64 6.56 -15.19
CA LEU A 11 5.76 6.96 -16.04
C LEU A 11 5.67 6.28 -17.39
N GLU A 12 5.56 7.10 -18.42
CA GLU A 12 5.63 6.65 -19.80
C GLU A 12 7.10 6.59 -20.21
N LYS A 13 7.60 5.38 -20.48
CA LYS A 13 8.94 5.13 -20.96
C LYS A 13 8.88 4.72 -22.44
N PRO A 14 9.96 4.91 -23.19
CA PRO A 14 10.05 4.42 -24.57
C PRO A 14 9.87 2.89 -24.68
N ASP A 15 10.13 2.17 -23.58
CA ASP A 15 9.99 0.71 -23.49
C ASP A 15 8.60 0.25 -23.01
N GLY A 16 7.72 1.18 -22.60
CA GLY A 16 6.40 0.88 -22.08
C GLY A 16 5.98 1.73 -20.88
N VAL A 17 4.82 1.41 -20.29
CA VAL A 17 4.33 2.11 -19.09
C VAL A 17 4.94 1.47 -17.85
N ARG A 18 5.45 2.31 -16.94
CA ARG A 18 5.90 1.90 -15.61
C ARG A 18 5.15 2.68 -14.55
N TRP A 19 4.88 2.04 -13.44
CA TRP A 19 4.19 2.62 -12.31
C TRP A 19 5.16 2.83 -11.16
N CYS A 20 5.11 4.01 -10.55
CA CYS A 20 5.97 4.38 -9.44
C CYS A 20 5.12 4.68 -8.21
N VAL A 21 5.42 4.01 -7.11
CA VAL A 21 4.85 4.32 -5.80
C VAL A 21 5.92 5.04 -4.99
N ARG A 22 5.64 6.27 -4.57
CA ARG A 22 6.54 7.08 -3.74
C ARG A 22 5.98 7.21 -2.34
N LEU A 23 6.87 7.05 -1.37
CA LEU A 23 6.60 7.28 0.04
C LEU A 23 7.75 8.10 0.62
N GLY A 24 7.54 9.41 0.77
CA GLY A 24 8.58 10.34 1.20
C GLY A 24 9.84 10.27 0.32
N LYS A 25 10.93 9.72 0.88
CA LYS A 25 12.23 9.56 0.19
C LYS A 25 12.38 8.21 -0.54
N ARG A 26 11.44 7.28 -0.37
CA ARG A 26 11.48 5.94 -0.95
C ARG A 26 10.62 5.88 -2.21
N THR A 27 11.11 5.19 -3.22
CA THR A 27 10.40 4.98 -4.49
C THR A 27 10.46 3.51 -4.85
N LEU A 28 9.31 2.94 -5.20
CA LEU A 28 9.16 1.58 -5.72
C LEU A 28 8.65 1.67 -7.16
N MET A 29 9.16 0.79 -8.02
CA MET A 29 8.81 0.72 -9.44
C MET A 29 8.14 -0.62 -9.73
N PHE A 30 7.09 -0.59 -10.55
CA PHE A 30 6.31 -1.74 -10.95
C PHE A 30 5.99 -1.65 -12.43
N ASP A 31 6.09 -2.75 -13.15
CA ASP A 31 5.68 -2.81 -14.56
C ASP A 31 4.16 -3.08 -14.69
N ASP A 32 3.51 -3.58 -13.64
CA ASP A 32 2.06 -3.83 -13.56
C ASP A 32 1.32 -2.75 -12.73
N GLU A 33 0.17 -2.27 -13.24
CA GLU A 33 -0.66 -1.27 -12.56
C GLU A 33 -1.27 -1.82 -11.27
N GLY A 34 -1.78 -3.06 -11.33
CA GLY A 34 -2.48 -3.69 -10.21
C GLY A 34 -1.56 -3.88 -9.01
N ALA A 35 -0.33 -4.34 -9.25
CA ALA A 35 0.71 -4.45 -8.23
C ALA A 35 1.04 -3.10 -7.58
N ALA A 36 1.23 -2.05 -8.40
CA ALA A 36 1.52 -0.70 -7.90
C ALA A 36 0.37 -0.15 -7.04
N ARG A 37 -0.88 -0.30 -7.52
CA ARG A 37 -2.08 0.12 -6.78
C ARG A 37 -2.26 -0.64 -5.47
N ALA A 38 -2.08 -1.96 -5.48
CA ALA A 38 -2.21 -2.78 -4.27
C ALA A 38 -1.19 -2.35 -3.21
N VAL A 39 0.06 -2.10 -3.60
CA VAL A 39 1.09 -1.61 -2.68
C VAL A 39 0.77 -0.21 -2.17
N ALA A 40 0.36 0.71 -3.05
CA ALA A 40 -0.04 2.05 -2.63
C ALA A 40 -1.18 2.01 -1.59
N ALA A 41 -2.22 1.22 -1.84
CA ALA A 41 -3.32 1.01 -0.90
C ALA A 41 -2.83 0.43 0.44
N GLN A 42 -2.00 -0.62 0.41
CA GLN A 42 -1.43 -1.21 1.62
C GLN A 42 -0.58 -0.23 2.43
N LEU A 43 0.20 0.63 1.75
CA LEU A 43 0.99 1.67 2.41
C LEU A 43 0.08 2.72 3.05
N HIS A 44 -0.95 3.19 2.35
CA HIS A 44 -1.94 4.10 2.94
C HIS A 44 -2.56 3.50 4.21
N MET A 45 -2.98 2.23 4.19
CA MET A 45 -3.55 1.58 5.38
C MET A 45 -2.56 1.52 6.55
N ARG A 46 -1.31 1.15 6.30
CA ARG A 46 -0.27 1.07 7.33
C ARG A 46 0.11 2.43 7.91
N LEU A 47 0.13 3.48 7.09
CA LEU A 47 0.57 4.82 7.49
C LEU A 47 -0.54 5.62 8.18
N ASN A 48 -1.81 5.39 7.83
CA ASN A 48 -2.96 5.98 8.50
C ASN A 48 -3.33 5.29 9.82
N GLY A 49 -2.51 4.33 10.28
CA GLY A 49 -2.72 3.64 11.55
C GLY A 49 -3.93 2.70 11.54
N GLU A 50 -4.49 2.38 10.35
CA GLU A 50 -5.50 1.35 10.21
C GLU A 50 -4.82 -0.01 10.34
N ARG A 51 -4.51 -0.36 11.59
CA ARG A 51 -4.16 -1.72 11.97
C ARG A 51 -5.42 -2.54 11.76
N LEU A 52 -5.56 -3.10 10.55
CA LEU A 52 -6.37 -4.30 10.35
C LEU A 52 -5.82 -5.34 11.32
N SER A 53 -6.44 -5.40 12.48
CA SER A 53 -6.27 -6.47 13.43
C SER A 53 -6.84 -7.71 12.75
N LEU A 54 -6.03 -8.37 11.93
CA LEU A 54 -6.27 -9.71 11.42
C LEU A 54 -6.12 -10.75 12.55
N VAL A 55 -6.49 -10.39 13.79
CA VAL A 55 -6.88 -11.40 14.77
C VAL A 55 -8.34 -11.70 14.44
N PRO A 56 -8.68 -12.90 13.93
CA PRO A 56 -10.02 -13.37 14.19
C PRO A 56 -10.18 -13.33 15.72
N ASP A 57 -11.31 -12.81 16.19
CA ASP A 57 -11.75 -12.95 17.58
C ASP A 57 -11.85 -14.46 17.86
N ALA A 58 -10.72 -15.05 18.23
CA ALA A 58 -10.62 -16.43 18.61
C ALA A 58 -11.08 -16.50 20.06
N GLY A 59 -12.34 -16.86 20.25
CA GLY A 59 -12.81 -17.46 21.49
C GLY A 59 -13.80 -16.63 22.29
N LYS A 60 -14.96 -16.31 21.71
CA LYS A 60 -16.18 -16.38 22.51
C LYS A 60 -16.57 -17.85 22.64
N GLU A 61 -16.05 -18.53 23.66
CA GLU A 61 -16.69 -19.73 24.19
C GLU A 61 -17.76 -19.27 25.22
N PRO A 62 -19.06 -19.40 24.94
CA PRO A 62 -20.07 -19.21 25.97
C PRO A 62 -20.23 -20.52 26.75
N GLY A 63 -19.78 -20.53 28.00
CA GLY A 63 -20.13 -21.60 28.93
C GLY A 63 -19.30 -21.57 30.21
N SER A 64 -19.84 -21.01 31.29
CA SER A 64 -20.33 -21.83 32.41
C SER A 64 -21.10 -20.98 33.42
#